data_AF-A0A7D5CIX1-F1
#
_entry.id   AF-A0A7D5CIX1-F1
#
_cell.length_a   1.000
_cell.length_b   1.000
_cell.length_c   1.000
_cell.angle_alpha   90.00
_cell.angle_beta   90.00
_cell.angle_gamma   90.00
#
_symmetry.space_group_name_H-M   'P 1'
#
loop_
_entity.id
_entity.type
_entity.pdbx_description
1 polymer ?
#
loop_
_entity_poly.entity_id
_entity_poly.type
_entity_poly.pdbx_seq_one_letter_code
_entity_poly.pdbx_strand_id
1 'polypeptide(L)'
;MTVAYRHDVHKLRGRTHAGAASEFRGIPVNQDVPLYADADAALLSRPRGEPEQTVPAHDSPRRLPLLDGEVTALEAVVGDIGDAIFDLVRIDDPAALHRAWLDASVPALFSESRYYPFTSAKYHTLLVAALLDNYRAVSPFGDVYLSVSTHAGEADPRIVPHRTVLTTASFALHVTADPVGPAARIGSRPTQCFGDVWARLPAVPFDVDARRCWRVLDGQLRRLRSWSTALQYIEAFCNTVGHDDAAATSTRWWA
;
A
#
# COMPACT_ATOMS: atom_id res chain seq x y z
N MET A 1 14.10 -11.76 2.00
CA MET A 1 12.98 -10.83 1.73
C MET A 1 12.28 -10.34 3.00
N THR A 2 12.19 -11.16 4.07
CA THR A 2 11.60 -10.78 5.38
C THR A 2 11.99 -9.42 5.93
N VAL A 3 13.26 -9.00 5.76
CA VAL A 3 13.76 -7.67 6.20
C VAL A 3 12.86 -6.51 5.75
N ALA A 4 12.36 -6.53 4.49
CA ALA A 4 11.50 -5.48 3.96
C ALA A 4 10.20 -5.36 4.74
N TYR A 5 9.65 -6.47 5.25
CA TYR A 5 8.41 -6.50 6.00
C TYR A 5 8.59 -6.23 7.50
N ARG A 6 9.82 -6.24 7.99
CA ARG A 6 10.13 -6.09 9.42
C ARG A 6 10.87 -4.78 9.76
N HIS A 7 11.31 -4.00 8.76
CA HIS A 7 12.17 -2.81 8.97
C HIS A 7 11.47 -1.62 9.65
N ASP A 8 10.15 -1.53 9.57
CA ASP A 8 9.40 -0.36 10.03
C ASP A 8 8.40 -0.68 11.15
N VAL A 9 8.58 -1.80 11.83
CA VAL A 9 7.70 -2.26 12.92
C VAL A 9 7.63 -1.24 14.06
N HIS A 10 8.68 -0.43 14.26
CA HIS A 10 8.64 0.67 15.22
C HIS A 10 7.53 1.70 14.93
N LYS A 11 7.19 1.96 13.66
CA LYS A 11 6.10 2.87 13.26
C LYS A 11 4.74 2.35 13.68
N LEU A 12 4.51 1.04 13.49
CA LEU A 12 3.28 0.35 13.91
C LEU A 12 3.12 0.29 15.44
N ARG A 13 4.17 0.65 16.17
CA ARG A 13 4.20 0.72 17.64
C ARG A 13 4.24 2.17 18.15
N GLY A 14 4.00 3.14 17.27
CA GLY A 14 4.01 4.57 17.59
C GLY A 14 5.37 5.14 17.98
N ARG A 15 6.47 4.41 17.73
CA ARG A 15 7.82 4.82 18.12
C ARG A 15 8.49 5.64 17.03
N THR A 16 9.45 6.47 17.42
CA THR A 16 10.36 7.13 16.47
C THR A 16 11.44 6.14 16.05
N HIS A 17 12.18 6.46 14.99
CA HIS A 17 13.32 5.65 14.56
C HIS A 17 14.40 5.54 15.65
N ALA A 18 14.67 6.63 16.38
CA ALA A 18 15.59 6.62 17.52
C ALA A 18 15.14 5.71 18.68
N GLY A 19 13.84 5.41 18.77
CA GLY A 19 13.25 4.48 19.74
C GLY A 19 13.00 3.08 19.17
N ALA A 20 13.50 2.76 17.98
CA ALA A 20 13.32 1.46 17.35
C ALA A 20 14.12 0.40 18.09
N ALA A 21 13.42 -0.62 18.62
CA ALA A 21 14.07 -1.79 19.18
C ALA A 21 14.50 -2.73 18.05
N SER A 22 15.67 -3.38 18.17
CA SER A 22 16.13 -4.38 17.21
C SER A 22 15.30 -5.68 17.22
N GLU A 23 14.48 -5.86 18.26
CA GLU A 23 13.62 -7.03 18.44
C GLU A 23 12.21 -6.64 18.90
N PHE A 24 11.24 -7.46 18.50
CA PHE A 24 9.87 -7.42 18.99
C PHE A 24 9.43 -8.83 19.38
N ARG A 25 9.30 -9.08 20.69
CA ARG A 25 8.94 -10.41 21.26
C ARG A 25 9.83 -11.54 20.72
N GLY A 26 11.15 -11.30 20.67
CA GLY A 26 12.15 -12.25 20.19
C GLY A 26 12.29 -12.34 18.66
N ILE A 27 11.49 -11.60 17.89
CA ILE A 27 11.63 -11.53 16.43
C ILE A 27 12.51 -10.33 16.06
N PRO A 28 13.59 -10.53 15.27
CA PRO A 28 14.39 -9.42 14.75
C PRO A 28 13.57 -8.49 13.86
N VAL A 29 13.61 -7.19 14.14
CA VAL A 29 12.86 -6.14 13.43
C VAL A 29 13.71 -4.87 13.31
N ASN A 30 13.27 -3.91 12.52
CA ASN A 30 13.93 -2.62 12.32
C ASN A 30 15.38 -2.71 11.83
N GLN A 31 15.68 -3.75 11.04
CA GLN A 31 16.94 -3.87 10.33
C GLN A 31 16.92 -3.03 9.05
N ASP A 32 18.08 -2.51 8.67
CA ASP A 32 18.24 -1.74 7.44
C ASP A 32 17.85 -2.57 6.21
N VAL A 33 17.06 -1.97 5.33
CA VAL A 33 16.71 -2.58 4.06
C VAL A 33 17.81 -2.28 3.04
N PRO A 34 18.40 -3.30 2.40
CA PRO A 34 19.51 -3.09 1.47
C PRO A 34 19.05 -2.47 0.14
N LEU A 35 20.04 -2.07 -0.68
CA LEU A 35 19.85 -1.57 -2.05
C LEU A 35 18.98 -0.30 -2.15
N TYR A 36 18.95 0.53 -1.10
CA TYR A 36 18.18 1.78 -1.06
C TYR A 36 16.66 1.62 -1.23
N ALA A 37 16.13 0.39 -1.16
CA ALA A 37 14.72 0.13 -1.45
C ALA A 37 13.76 0.88 -0.51
N ASP A 38 14.11 1.04 0.77
CA ASP A 38 13.34 1.85 1.72
C ASP A 38 13.34 3.34 1.35
N ALA A 39 14.53 3.90 1.09
CA ALA A 39 14.67 5.30 0.70
C ALA A 39 13.93 5.63 -0.60
N ASP A 40 14.01 4.76 -1.61
CA ASP A 40 13.32 4.95 -2.88
C ASP A 40 11.79 4.81 -2.74
N ALA A 41 11.30 3.86 -1.93
CA ALA A 41 9.87 3.74 -1.64
C ALA A 41 9.34 4.97 -0.90
N ALA A 42 10.11 5.52 0.03
CA ALA A 42 9.75 6.76 0.72
C ALA A 42 9.62 7.93 -0.27
N LEU A 43 10.53 8.04 -1.25
CA LEU A 43 10.49 9.10 -2.27
C LEU A 43 9.27 8.99 -3.22
N LEU A 44 8.70 7.79 -3.39
CA LEU A 44 7.45 7.61 -4.13
C LEU A 44 6.26 8.18 -3.35
N SER A 45 6.34 8.23 -2.03
CA SER A 45 5.20 8.58 -1.18
C SER A 45 5.30 9.96 -0.55
N ARG A 46 6.50 10.56 -0.48
CA ARG A 46 6.73 11.87 0.12
C ARG A 46 7.94 12.61 -0.46
N PRO A 47 7.96 13.97 -0.37
CA PRO A 47 9.12 14.77 -0.77
C PRO A 47 10.41 14.40 -0.03
N ARG A 48 11.54 14.63 -0.69
CA ARG A 48 12.87 14.58 -0.06
C ARG A 48 13.07 15.81 0.83
N GLY A 49 13.85 15.64 1.91
CA GLY A 49 14.32 16.73 2.75
C GLY A 49 13.76 16.66 4.16
N GLU A 50 13.78 17.79 4.85
CA GLU A 50 13.16 17.94 6.17
C GLU A 50 11.66 18.19 5.99
N PRO A 51 10.81 17.26 6.44
CA PRO A 51 9.38 17.40 6.21
C PRO A 51 8.77 18.42 7.18
N GLU A 52 7.94 19.31 6.64
CA GLU A 52 7.03 20.14 7.43
C GLU A 52 5.72 19.37 7.68
N GLN A 53 5.12 19.55 8.85
CA GLN A 53 3.87 18.90 9.18
C GLN A 53 2.73 19.44 8.31
N THR A 54 2.19 18.58 7.44
CA THR A 54 1.16 18.97 6.47
C THR A 54 -0.22 19.21 7.09
N VAL A 55 -0.45 18.66 8.29
CA VAL A 55 -1.69 18.86 9.07
C VAL A 55 -1.30 19.17 10.53
N PRO A 56 -1.15 20.46 10.91
CA PRO A 56 -0.63 20.86 12.22
C PRO A 56 -1.39 20.31 13.43
N ALA A 57 -2.70 20.09 13.30
CA ALA A 57 -3.54 19.55 14.37
C ALA A 57 -3.43 18.01 14.54
N HIS A 58 -2.68 17.33 13.67
CA HIS A 58 -2.54 15.87 13.66
C HIS A 58 -1.12 15.45 14.07
N ASP A 59 -0.87 15.40 15.38
CA ASP A 59 0.34 14.81 15.95
C ASP A 59 0.05 13.38 16.45
N SER A 60 -0.08 12.46 15.49
CA SER A 60 -0.38 11.05 15.76
C SER A 60 0.33 10.16 14.73
N PRO A 61 0.80 8.96 15.10
CA PRO A 61 1.28 7.97 14.15
C PRO A 61 0.15 7.36 13.30
N ARG A 62 -1.11 7.60 13.68
CA ARG A 62 -2.25 7.13 12.89
C ARG A 62 -2.30 7.79 11.52
N ARG A 63 -2.89 7.09 10.56
CA ARG A 63 -3.16 7.65 9.24
C ARG A 63 -4.47 8.42 9.27
N LEU A 64 -4.55 9.54 8.56
CA LEU A 64 -5.80 10.21 8.23
C LEU A 64 -6.43 9.58 6.96
N PRO A 65 -7.65 9.04 7.03
CA PRO A 65 -8.37 8.53 5.87
C PRO A 65 -8.81 9.64 4.92
N LEU A 66 -8.76 9.37 3.61
CA LEU A 66 -9.19 10.32 2.58
C LEU A 66 -10.67 10.19 2.20
N LEU A 67 -11.32 9.06 2.48
CA LEU A 67 -12.71 8.81 2.05
C LEU A 67 -13.73 9.29 3.07
N ASP A 68 -13.59 8.84 4.31
CA ASP A 68 -14.52 9.07 5.41
C ASP A 68 -13.93 9.93 6.52
N GLY A 69 -12.61 10.09 6.57
CA GLY A 69 -11.90 10.86 7.60
C GLY A 69 -11.84 10.15 8.97
N GLU A 70 -12.43 8.96 9.10
CA GLU A 70 -12.65 8.29 10.38
C GLU A 70 -11.86 6.98 10.46
N VAL A 71 -10.94 6.89 11.44
CA VAL A 71 -10.14 5.67 11.69
C VAL A 71 -10.85 4.71 12.64
N THR A 72 -11.85 5.21 13.37
CA THR A 72 -12.47 4.57 14.55
C THR A 72 -13.14 3.24 14.22
N ALA A 73 -13.73 3.10 13.04
CA ALA A 73 -14.38 1.84 12.61
C ALA A 73 -13.37 0.69 12.49
N LEU A 74 -12.15 0.97 12.01
CA LEU A 74 -11.12 -0.06 11.82
C LEU A 74 -10.42 -0.41 13.15
N GLU A 75 -10.26 0.55 14.06
CA GLU A 75 -9.73 0.29 15.40
C GLU A 75 -10.67 -0.57 16.25
N ALA A 76 -11.99 -0.38 16.13
CA ALA A 76 -12.99 -1.18 16.86
C ALA A 76 -12.98 -2.67 16.46
N VAL A 77 -12.52 -2.99 15.24
CA VAL A 77 -12.43 -4.37 14.73
C VAL A 77 -11.16 -5.07 15.22
N VAL A 78 -10.10 -4.33 15.54
CA VAL A 78 -8.81 -4.87 15.92
C VAL A 78 -8.72 -4.94 17.45
N GLY A 79 -8.86 -6.13 18.01
CA GLY A 79 -8.80 -6.35 19.47
C GLY A 79 -7.47 -5.89 20.09
N ASP A 80 -6.38 -6.60 19.80
CA ASP A 80 -5.03 -6.24 20.27
C ASP A 80 -4.10 -5.97 19.08
N ILE A 81 -3.74 -4.69 18.90
CA ILE A 81 -2.83 -4.23 17.84
C ILE A 81 -1.44 -4.87 17.97
N GLY A 82 -0.93 -5.04 19.20
CA GLY A 82 0.37 -5.63 19.45
C GLY A 82 0.44 -7.09 19.05
N ASP A 83 -0.61 -7.86 19.34
CA ASP A 83 -0.73 -9.26 18.94
C ASP A 83 -0.90 -9.39 17.42
N ALA A 84 -1.73 -8.55 16.79
CA ALA A 84 -1.87 -8.53 15.34
C ALA A 84 -0.57 -8.20 14.60
N ILE A 85 0.23 -7.25 15.12
CA ILE A 85 1.57 -6.98 14.59
C ILE A 85 2.50 -8.18 14.80
N PHE A 86 2.44 -8.81 15.97
CA PHE A 86 3.27 -9.98 16.27
C PHE A 86 2.96 -11.16 15.35
N ASP A 87 1.67 -11.44 15.14
CA ASP A 87 1.18 -12.48 14.24
C ASP A 87 1.64 -12.26 12.80
N LEU A 88 1.74 -11.01 12.38
CA LEU A 88 2.30 -10.65 11.08
C LEU A 88 3.81 -10.89 11.05
N VAL A 89 4.58 -10.30 11.98
CA VAL A 89 6.05 -10.33 11.88
C VAL A 89 6.67 -11.68 12.20
N ARG A 90 5.99 -12.57 12.94
CA ARG A 90 6.50 -13.91 13.27
C ARG A 90 6.52 -14.88 12.08
N ILE A 91 5.90 -14.52 10.95
CA ILE A 91 5.91 -15.36 9.74
C ILE A 91 7.32 -15.34 9.15
N ASP A 92 7.95 -16.51 9.02
CA ASP A 92 9.33 -16.63 8.53
C ASP A 92 9.42 -16.86 7.02
N ASP A 93 8.44 -17.53 6.41
CA ASP A 93 8.38 -17.67 4.97
C ASP A 93 8.09 -16.29 4.32
N PRO A 94 8.99 -15.75 3.50
CA PRO A 94 8.79 -14.41 2.95
C PRO A 94 7.56 -14.28 2.06
N ALA A 95 7.20 -15.32 1.30
CA ALA A 95 6.04 -15.27 0.41
C ALA A 95 4.72 -15.30 1.19
N ALA A 96 4.63 -16.12 2.25
CA ALA A 96 3.52 -16.10 3.18
C ALA A 96 3.42 -14.77 3.93
N LEU A 97 4.56 -14.21 4.36
CA LEU A 97 4.61 -12.90 5.00
C LEU A 97 4.12 -11.79 4.07
N HIS A 98 4.52 -11.82 2.80
CA HIS A 98 4.02 -10.89 1.78
C HIS A 98 2.50 -10.96 1.62
N ARG A 99 1.94 -12.18 1.49
CA ARG A 99 0.49 -12.38 1.41
C ARG A 99 -0.21 -11.86 2.66
N ALA A 100 0.30 -12.18 3.85
CA ALA A 100 -0.24 -11.67 5.09
C ALA A 100 -0.22 -10.13 5.17
N TRP A 101 0.83 -9.47 4.63
CA TRP A 101 0.88 -8.01 4.54
C TRP A 101 -0.13 -7.43 3.55
N LEU A 102 -0.44 -8.11 2.45
CA LEU A 102 -1.49 -7.70 1.52
C LEU A 102 -2.87 -7.70 2.18
N ASP A 103 -3.14 -8.68 3.05
CA ASP A 103 -4.43 -8.84 3.71
C ASP A 103 -4.54 -8.08 5.04
N ALA A 104 -3.41 -7.65 5.62
CA ALA A 104 -3.39 -7.03 6.94
C ALA A 104 -4.11 -5.66 6.95
N SER A 105 -4.98 -5.47 7.95
CA SER A 105 -5.67 -4.21 8.22
C SER A 105 -4.88 -3.31 9.17
N VAL A 106 -4.18 -3.88 10.15
CA VAL A 106 -3.48 -3.12 11.20
C VAL A 106 -2.42 -2.17 10.67
N PRO A 107 -1.53 -2.56 9.73
CA PRO A 107 -0.56 -1.62 9.18
C PRO A 107 -1.20 -0.44 8.40
N ALA A 108 -2.42 -0.59 7.90
CA ALA A 108 -3.15 0.48 7.20
C ALA A 108 -3.67 1.58 8.16
N LEU A 109 -3.70 1.32 9.47
CA LEU A 109 -4.04 2.30 10.50
C LEU A 109 -2.95 3.34 10.71
N PHE A 110 -1.72 3.07 10.28
CA PHE A 110 -0.56 3.89 10.57
C PHE A 110 -0.09 4.63 9.33
N SER A 111 0.35 5.88 9.54
CA SER A 111 1.04 6.63 8.50
C SER A 111 2.49 6.14 8.36
N GLU A 112 3.03 6.24 7.15
CA GLU A 112 4.46 6.01 6.92
C GLU A 112 5.29 7.08 7.65
N SER A 113 4.78 8.30 7.70
CA SER A 113 5.38 9.47 8.32
C SER A 113 4.32 10.33 8.97
N ARG A 114 4.56 10.73 10.23
CA ARG A 114 3.67 11.62 11.00
C ARG A 114 3.48 12.98 10.33
N TYR A 115 4.48 13.44 9.57
CA TYR A 115 4.43 14.69 8.83
C TYR A 115 3.52 14.63 7.59
N TYR A 116 3.23 13.43 7.09
CA TYR A 116 2.38 13.15 5.94
C TYR A 116 1.30 12.14 6.33
N PRO A 117 0.29 12.56 7.12
CA PRO A 117 -0.63 11.64 7.78
C PRO A 117 -1.53 10.88 6.81
N PHE A 118 -1.60 11.26 5.53
CA PHE A 118 -2.35 10.52 4.50
C PHE A 118 -1.58 9.34 3.88
N THR A 119 -0.28 9.20 4.16
CA THR A 119 0.53 8.05 3.71
C THR A 119 0.14 6.78 4.47
N SER A 120 0.48 5.61 3.93
CA SER A 120 0.15 4.32 4.56
C SER A 120 1.39 3.49 4.84
N ALA A 121 1.57 3.06 6.10
CA ALA A 121 2.68 2.17 6.48
C ALA A 121 2.58 0.81 5.77
N LYS A 122 1.35 0.27 5.62
CA LYS A 122 1.09 -0.95 4.82
C LYS A 122 1.70 -0.85 3.43
N TYR A 123 1.30 0.18 2.70
CA TYR A 123 1.69 0.31 1.30
C TYR A 123 3.12 0.80 1.11
N HIS A 124 3.68 1.57 2.04
CA HIS A 124 5.11 1.81 2.08
C HIS A 124 5.87 0.48 2.16
N THR A 125 5.57 -0.36 3.14
CA THR A 125 6.23 -1.65 3.31
C THR A 125 6.10 -2.57 2.08
N LEU A 126 4.93 -2.61 1.43
CA LEU A 126 4.73 -3.37 0.20
C LEU A 126 5.56 -2.82 -0.98
N LEU A 127 5.66 -1.49 -1.11
CA LEU A 127 6.51 -0.84 -2.11
C LEU A 127 8.00 -1.14 -1.86
N VAL A 128 8.46 -1.09 -0.60
CA VAL A 128 9.82 -1.46 -0.21
C VAL A 128 10.13 -2.89 -0.64
N ALA A 129 9.23 -3.83 -0.37
CA ALA A 129 9.42 -5.21 -0.77
C ALA A 129 9.49 -5.38 -2.29
N ALA A 130 8.63 -4.70 -3.04
CA ALA A 130 8.63 -4.77 -4.50
C ALA A 130 9.90 -4.18 -5.12
N LEU A 131 10.38 -3.03 -4.62
CA LEU A 131 11.64 -2.44 -5.08
C LEU A 131 12.83 -3.31 -4.71
N LEU A 132 12.90 -3.82 -3.48
CA LEU A 132 13.97 -4.70 -3.05
C LEU A 132 14.06 -5.96 -3.91
N ASP A 133 12.91 -6.57 -4.24
CA ASP A 133 12.87 -7.74 -5.12
C ASP A 133 13.34 -7.37 -6.54
N ASN A 134 13.03 -6.17 -7.05
CA ASN A 134 13.44 -5.73 -8.41
C ASN A 134 14.95 -5.55 -8.43
N TYR A 135 15.48 -4.91 -7.41
CA TYR A 135 16.91 -4.60 -7.31
C TYR A 135 17.74 -5.86 -7.13
N ARG A 136 17.24 -6.86 -6.38
CA ARG A 136 17.88 -8.17 -6.26
C ARG A 136 17.87 -8.96 -7.57
N ALA A 137 16.86 -8.76 -8.42
CA ALA A 137 16.81 -9.28 -9.77
C ALA A 137 17.66 -8.46 -10.77
N VAL A 138 18.50 -7.53 -10.28
CA VAL A 138 19.39 -6.66 -11.07
C VAL A 138 18.62 -5.72 -12.01
N SER A 139 17.35 -5.45 -11.73
CA SER A 139 16.55 -4.46 -12.45
C SER A 139 16.70 -3.10 -11.77
N PRO A 140 17.29 -2.09 -12.42
CA PRO A 140 17.36 -0.74 -11.84
C PRO A 140 15.96 -0.14 -11.73
N PHE A 141 15.78 0.86 -10.86
CA PHE A 141 14.50 1.57 -10.70
C PHE A 141 13.88 2.01 -12.04
N GLY A 142 14.75 2.47 -12.93
CA GLY A 142 14.36 2.92 -14.27
C GLY A 142 13.53 1.90 -15.02
N ASP A 143 13.73 0.60 -14.81
CA ASP A 143 13.09 -0.45 -15.61
C ASP A 143 11.88 -1.07 -14.90
N VAL A 144 11.37 -0.41 -13.85
CA VAL A 144 10.19 -0.86 -13.10
C VAL A 144 8.91 -0.25 -13.65
N TYR A 145 7.86 -1.06 -13.70
CA TYR A 145 6.53 -0.74 -14.20
C TYR A 145 5.49 -0.90 -13.09
N LEU A 146 4.45 -0.07 -13.16
CA LEU A 146 3.15 -0.39 -12.57
C LEU A 146 2.40 -1.27 -13.57
N SER A 147 2.06 -2.49 -13.19
CA SER A 147 1.34 -3.46 -14.02
C SER A 147 0.03 -3.87 -13.36
N VAL A 148 -0.98 -4.14 -14.18
CA VAL A 148 -2.33 -4.49 -13.78
C VAL A 148 -2.63 -5.92 -14.22
N SER A 149 -3.13 -6.75 -13.29
CA SER A 149 -3.74 -8.03 -13.63
C SER A 149 -5.20 -8.05 -13.18
N THR A 150 -6.12 -8.37 -14.09
CA THR A 150 -7.53 -8.60 -13.77
C THR A 150 -7.77 -10.07 -13.43
N HIS A 151 -8.79 -10.37 -12.62
CA HIS A 151 -9.23 -11.76 -12.44
C HIS A 151 -10.00 -12.18 -13.69
N ALA A 152 -9.38 -12.97 -14.55
CA ALA A 152 -10.07 -13.62 -15.65
C ALA A 152 -10.45 -15.05 -15.22
N GLY A 153 -11.62 -15.22 -14.60
CA GLY A 153 -12.17 -16.52 -14.18
C GLY A 153 -12.10 -16.82 -12.68
N GLU A 154 -12.31 -18.10 -12.31
CA GLU A 154 -12.37 -18.60 -10.92
C GLU A 154 -11.01 -18.71 -10.19
N ALA A 155 -9.92 -18.25 -10.79
CA ALA A 155 -8.60 -18.27 -10.15
C ALA A 155 -8.29 -16.93 -9.48
N ASP A 156 -7.85 -17.01 -8.22
CA ASP A 156 -7.25 -15.97 -7.36
C ASP A 156 -6.38 -14.98 -8.18
N PRO A 157 -6.27 -13.68 -7.82
CA PRO A 157 -5.40 -12.80 -8.56
C PRO A 157 -4.02 -13.41 -8.49
N ARG A 158 -3.26 -13.38 -9.58
CA ARG A 158 -1.91 -13.93 -9.57
C ARG A 158 -1.06 -13.08 -8.62
N ILE A 159 -1.07 -13.42 -7.32
CA ILE A 159 -0.22 -12.82 -6.31
C ILE A 159 1.18 -13.29 -6.68
N VAL A 160 1.97 -12.37 -7.19
CA VAL A 160 3.37 -12.59 -7.47
C VAL A 160 4.12 -12.17 -6.21
N PRO A 161 4.79 -13.11 -5.50
CA PRO A 161 5.48 -12.81 -4.27
C PRO A 161 6.37 -11.58 -4.40
N HIS A 162 6.22 -10.66 -3.43
CA HIS A 162 6.93 -9.39 -3.32
C HIS A 162 6.62 -8.35 -4.41
N ARG A 163 6.09 -8.73 -5.57
CA ARG A 163 5.76 -7.81 -6.68
C ARG A 163 4.37 -7.22 -6.57
N THR A 164 3.41 -8.00 -6.09
CA THR A 164 2.04 -7.52 -5.89
C THR A 164 2.02 -6.53 -4.73
N VAL A 165 1.57 -5.31 -4.98
CA VAL A 165 1.51 -4.24 -3.96
C VAL A 165 0.08 -3.93 -3.53
N LEU A 166 -0.91 -4.42 -4.25
CA LEU A 166 -2.32 -4.28 -3.92
C LEU A 166 -3.13 -5.41 -4.56
N THR A 167 -4.08 -5.95 -3.82
CA THR A 167 -5.08 -6.89 -4.30
C THR A 167 -6.47 -6.37 -3.95
N THR A 168 -7.44 -6.60 -4.84
CA THR A 168 -8.86 -6.33 -4.65
C THR A 168 -9.65 -7.55 -5.13
N ALA A 169 -10.96 -7.56 -4.91
CA ALA A 169 -11.85 -8.58 -5.47
C ALA A 169 -11.84 -8.62 -7.02
N SER A 170 -11.42 -7.56 -7.71
CA SER A 170 -11.54 -7.44 -9.19
C SER A 170 -10.21 -7.29 -9.94
N PHE A 171 -9.13 -6.91 -9.26
CA PHE A 171 -7.81 -6.80 -9.86
C PHE A 171 -6.69 -6.75 -8.81
N ALA A 172 -5.45 -6.92 -9.28
CA ALA A 172 -4.24 -6.67 -8.51
C ALA A 172 -3.29 -5.71 -9.25
N LEU A 173 -2.49 -4.97 -8.47
CA LEU A 173 -1.44 -4.09 -8.96
C LEU A 173 -0.06 -4.65 -8.58
N HIS A 174 0.87 -4.57 -9.53
CA HIS A 174 2.23 -5.07 -9.38
C HIS A 174 3.24 -3.98 -9.67
N VAL A 175 4.33 -3.97 -8.90
CA VAL A 175 5.52 -3.17 -9.15
C VAL A 175 6.64 -4.12 -9.58
N THR A 176 6.91 -4.18 -10.88
CA THR A 176 7.72 -5.25 -11.51
C THR A 176 8.50 -4.75 -12.72
N ALA A 177 9.65 -5.37 -12.99
CA ALA A 177 10.43 -5.18 -14.21
C ALA A 177 9.96 -6.08 -15.38
N ASP A 178 9.13 -7.07 -15.10
CA ASP A 178 8.55 -7.99 -16.09
C ASP A 178 7.01 -7.91 -16.04
N PRO A 179 6.41 -6.88 -16.65
CA PRO A 179 4.97 -6.67 -16.60
C PRO A 179 4.22 -7.67 -17.48
N VAL A 180 3.08 -8.15 -16.98
CA VAL A 180 2.13 -8.96 -17.75
C VAL A 180 0.81 -8.21 -17.83
N GLY A 181 0.32 -7.92 -19.04
CA GLY A 181 -0.90 -7.15 -19.27
C GLY A 181 -0.67 -5.63 -19.33
N PRO A 182 -1.72 -4.80 -19.08
CA PRO A 182 -1.60 -3.35 -19.07
C PRO A 182 -0.55 -2.87 -18.08
N ALA A 183 0.39 -2.06 -18.55
CA ALA A 183 1.47 -1.55 -17.70
C ALA A 183 1.95 -0.18 -18.16
N ALA A 184 2.43 0.60 -17.19
CA ALA A 184 3.06 1.90 -17.40
C ALA A 184 4.39 1.95 -16.65
N ARG A 185 5.44 2.39 -17.33
CA ARG A 185 6.76 2.59 -16.70
C ARG A 185 6.62 3.63 -15.60
N ILE A 186 7.17 3.34 -14.41
CA ILE A 186 7.11 4.26 -13.27
C ILE A 186 7.87 5.54 -13.62
N GLY A 187 9.11 5.39 -14.08
CA GLY A 187 9.97 6.47 -14.57
C GLY A 187 11.42 6.19 -14.22
N SER A 188 12.30 7.17 -14.46
CA SER A 188 13.75 7.00 -14.26
C SER A 188 14.24 7.31 -12.83
N ARG A 189 13.36 7.82 -11.95
CA ARG A 189 13.70 8.25 -10.59
C ARG A 189 12.57 7.94 -9.62
N PRO A 190 12.84 7.73 -8.32
CA PRO A 190 11.83 7.37 -7.33
C PRO A 190 10.91 8.51 -6.90
N THR A 191 10.92 9.67 -7.57
CA THR A 191 10.08 10.83 -7.24
C THR A 191 8.86 10.98 -8.16
N GLN A 192 8.42 9.89 -8.80
CA GLN A 192 7.36 9.93 -9.81
C GLN A 192 5.98 10.00 -9.15
N CYS A 193 5.12 10.87 -9.68
CA CYS A 193 3.74 11.02 -9.25
C CYS A 193 2.94 9.76 -9.61
N PHE A 194 2.23 9.17 -8.64
CA PHE A 194 1.34 8.03 -8.90
C PHE A 194 0.33 8.36 -10.00
N GLY A 195 -0.35 9.50 -9.91
CA GLY A 195 -1.37 9.92 -10.87
C GLY A 195 -0.85 10.04 -12.30
N ASP A 196 0.41 10.47 -12.48
CA ASP A 196 1.04 10.53 -13.81
C ASP A 196 1.29 9.12 -14.37
N VAL A 197 1.72 8.17 -13.54
CA VAL A 197 1.92 6.77 -13.95
C VAL A 197 0.59 6.10 -14.25
N TRP A 198 -0.41 6.30 -13.38
CA TRP A 198 -1.77 5.81 -13.56
C TRP A 198 -2.38 6.31 -14.87
N ALA A 199 -2.22 7.60 -15.17
CA ALA A 199 -2.75 8.20 -16.39
C ALA A 199 -2.11 7.66 -17.69
N ARG A 200 -0.91 7.07 -17.60
CA ARG A 200 -0.20 6.44 -18.71
C ARG A 200 -0.55 4.96 -18.90
N LEU A 201 -1.35 4.36 -18.01
CA LEU A 201 -1.80 2.98 -18.21
C LEU A 201 -2.62 2.88 -19.50
N PRO A 202 -2.35 1.91 -20.38
CA PRO A 202 -3.11 1.74 -21.62
C PRO A 202 -4.56 1.31 -21.36
N ALA A 203 -4.83 0.69 -20.21
CA ALA A 203 -6.15 0.37 -19.71
C ALA A 203 -6.12 0.36 -18.17
N VAL A 204 -7.19 0.87 -17.55
CA VAL A 204 -7.40 0.78 -16.09
C VAL A 204 -8.19 -0.49 -15.74
N PRO A 205 -8.04 -1.05 -14.53
CA PRO A 205 -8.59 -2.37 -14.17
C PRO A 205 -10.11 -2.45 -14.00
N PHE A 206 -10.84 -1.37 -14.21
CA PHE A 206 -12.28 -1.29 -13.99
C PHE A 206 -12.96 -0.48 -15.09
N ASP A 207 -14.23 -0.77 -15.34
CA ASP A 207 -15.02 -0.05 -16.34
C ASP A 207 -15.40 1.34 -15.81
N VAL A 208 -14.66 2.34 -16.26
CA VAL A 208 -14.87 3.76 -15.93
C VAL A 208 -16.25 4.23 -16.36
N ASP A 209 -16.82 3.69 -17.44
CA ASP A 209 -18.09 4.15 -17.98
C ASP A 209 -19.30 3.45 -17.33
N ALA A 210 -19.10 2.24 -16.79
CA ALA A 210 -20.16 1.45 -16.16
C ALA A 210 -20.91 2.18 -15.03
N ARG A 211 -20.21 2.86 -14.13
CA ARG A 211 -20.81 3.54 -12.96
C ARG A 211 -20.10 4.84 -12.61
N ARG A 212 -20.85 5.79 -12.04
CA ARG A 212 -20.32 7.07 -11.56
C ARG A 212 -19.19 6.89 -10.54
N CYS A 213 -19.27 5.90 -9.66
CA CYS A 213 -18.24 5.64 -8.66
C CYS A 213 -16.88 5.34 -9.31
N TRP A 214 -16.84 4.57 -10.41
CA TRP A 214 -15.59 4.26 -11.12
C TRP A 214 -14.97 5.49 -11.81
N ARG A 215 -15.79 6.40 -12.35
CA ARG A 215 -15.29 7.71 -12.83
C ARG A 215 -14.69 8.55 -11.72
N VAL A 216 -15.32 8.54 -10.54
CA VAL A 216 -14.80 9.27 -9.38
C VAL A 216 -13.46 8.67 -8.94
N LEU A 217 -13.36 7.34 -8.81
CA LEU A 217 -12.12 6.66 -8.47
C LEU A 217 -11.00 7.04 -9.45
N ASP A 218 -11.19 6.85 -10.76
CA ASP A 218 -10.18 7.19 -11.77
C ASP A 218 -9.78 8.68 -11.71
N GLY A 219 -10.77 9.58 -11.60
CA GLY A 219 -10.53 11.01 -11.50
C GLY A 219 -9.72 11.43 -10.26
N GLN A 220 -9.89 10.75 -9.12
CA GLN A 220 -9.10 10.99 -7.92
C GLN A 220 -7.69 10.40 -8.04
N LEU A 221 -7.56 9.17 -8.55
CA LEU A 221 -6.25 8.51 -8.72
C LEU A 221 -5.30 9.33 -9.60
N ARG A 222 -5.81 9.96 -10.66
CA ARG A 222 -5.03 10.86 -11.54
C ARG A 222 -4.50 12.12 -10.84
N ARG A 223 -4.96 12.44 -9.63
CA ARG A 223 -4.55 13.64 -8.86
C ARG A 223 -3.62 13.28 -7.71
N LEU A 224 -3.60 12.03 -7.26
CA LEU A 224 -2.80 11.60 -6.13
C LEU A 224 -1.34 11.49 -6.53
N ARG A 225 -0.46 12.21 -5.83
CA ARG A 225 0.99 12.13 -6.05
C ARG A 225 1.62 10.96 -5.32
N SER A 226 1.26 10.79 -4.05
CA SER A 226 1.82 9.79 -3.15
C SER A 226 1.33 8.39 -3.50
N TRP A 227 2.27 7.47 -3.71
CA TRP A 227 1.96 6.08 -4.03
C TRP A 227 1.27 5.35 -2.90
N SER A 228 1.78 5.43 -1.67
CA SER A 228 1.16 4.75 -0.53
C SER A 228 -0.23 5.30 -0.21
N THR A 229 -0.46 6.60 -0.38
CA THR A 229 -1.79 7.20 -0.28
C THR A 229 -2.74 6.68 -1.37
N ALA A 230 -2.28 6.60 -2.61
CA ALA A 230 -3.11 6.14 -3.72
C ALA A 230 -3.52 4.67 -3.60
N LEU A 231 -2.58 3.79 -3.24
CA LEU A 231 -2.87 2.37 -3.01
C LEU A 231 -3.86 2.20 -1.85
N GLN A 232 -3.69 2.96 -0.77
CA GLN A 232 -4.65 2.96 0.34
C GLN A 232 -6.03 3.46 -0.05
N TYR A 233 -6.08 4.48 -0.91
CA TYR A 233 -7.33 5.01 -1.44
C TYR A 233 -8.06 3.97 -2.29
N ILE A 234 -7.35 3.22 -3.15
CA ILE A 234 -7.93 2.15 -3.96
C ILE A 234 -8.54 1.07 -3.07
N GLU A 235 -7.80 0.55 -2.09
CA GLU A 235 -8.29 -0.48 -1.17
C GLU A 235 -9.54 -0.01 -0.42
N ALA A 236 -9.47 1.17 0.21
CA ALA A 236 -10.59 1.70 0.97
C ALA A 236 -11.83 1.90 0.07
N PHE A 237 -11.64 2.45 -1.14
CA PHE A 237 -12.73 2.68 -2.08
C PHE A 237 -13.39 1.37 -2.53
N CYS A 238 -12.57 0.38 -2.90
CA CYS A 238 -13.07 -0.93 -3.33
C CYS A 238 -13.78 -1.67 -2.19
N ASN A 239 -13.31 -1.53 -0.95
CA ASN A 239 -13.97 -2.12 0.21
C ASN A 239 -15.33 -1.46 0.46
N THR A 240 -15.44 -0.13 0.35
CA THR A 240 -16.72 0.59 0.49
C THR A 240 -17.72 0.22 -0.61
N VAL A 241 -17.30 0.28 -1.88
CA VAL A 241 -18.18 -0.06 -3.01
C VAL A 241 -18.54 -1.54 -3.03
N GLY A 242 -17.61 -2.43 -2.67
CA GLY A 242 -17.87 -3.86 -2.54
C GLY A 242 -18.84 -4.18 -1.40
N HIS A 243 -18.77 -3.44 -0.29
CA HIS A 243 -19.78 -3.53 0.79
C HIS A 243 -21.15 -3.06 0.30
N ASP A 244 -21.22 -1.98 -0.48
CA ASP A 244 -22.48 -1.47 -1.03
C ASP A 244 -23.13 -2.44 -2.02
N ASP A 245 -22.36 -3.13 -2.86
CA ASP A 245 -22.90 -4.12 -3.79
C ASP A 245 -23.42 -5.38 -3.06
N ALA A 246 -22.78 -5.78 -1.95
CA ALA A 246 -23.25 -6.85 -1.06
C ALA A 246 -24.46 -6.43 -0.19
N ALA A 247 -24.51 -5.17 0.23
CA ALA A 247 -25.62 -4.61 1.00
C ALA A 247 -26.85 -4.37 0.12
N ALA A 248 -26.67 -3.89 -1.13
CA ALA A 248 -27.72 -3.67 -2.12
C ALA A 248 -28.38 -4.97 -2.60
N THR A 249 -27.68 -6.11 -2.51
CA THR A 249 -28.28 -7.44 -2.71
C THR A 249 -29.10 -7.91 -1.50
N SER A 250 -28.95 -7.29 -0.32
CA SER A 250 -29.74 -7.62 0.88
C SER A 250 -30.85 -6.61 1.20
N THR A 251 -30.76 -5.35 0.78
CA THR A 251 -31.84 -4.38 1.02
C THR A 251 -31.85 -3.27 -0.03
N ARG A 252 -32.96 -3.15 -0.77
CA ARG A 252 -33.28 -1.98 -1.62
C ARG A 252 -33.40 -0.73 -0.75
N TRP A 253 -32.38 0.10 -0.69
CA TRP A 253 -32.49 1.46 -0.18
C TRP A 253 -31.58 2.36 -1.02
N TRP A 254 -32.13 3.01 -2.05
CA TRP A 254 -31.86 4.39 -2.51
C TRP A 254 -32.89 4.66 -3.64
N ALA A 255 -33.94 5.40 -3.30
CA ALA A 255 -34.81 6.09 -4.27
C ALA A 255 -34.47 7.58 -4.23
#